data_AF-A0A353RF07-F1
#
_entry.id   AF-A0A353RF07-F1
#
_cell.length_a   1.000
_cell.length_b   1.000
_cell.length_c   1.000
_cell.angle_alpha   90.00
_cell.angle_beta   90.00
_cell.angle_gamma   90.00
#
_symmetry.space_group_name_H-M   'P 1'
#
loop_
_entity.id
_entity.type
_entity.pdbx_description
1 polymer ?
#
loop_
_entity_poly.entity_id
_entity_poly.type
_entity_poly.pdbx_seq_one_letter_code
_entity_poly.pdbx_strand_id
1 'polypeptide(L)'
;QRLADLLYDGFLAQLQRERSEGYRELFDCRFTITSLTIPALLEQKLPAAEQAADLFLARWNRAYPKRPLGKATYKQICDGFHKKFCYITTAACVSLGRGEDCPELGEFRAFRDRWLARTPSGRAKIAEYYLFAPLVVEKIGRSGRARDEYRRVWDRYLAPCLADLRAGDRERCAARYEEMVCRLERKWLSPAP
;
A
#
# COMPACT_ATOMS: atom_id res chain seq x y z
N GLN A 1 -21.86 -3.30 14.10
CA GLN A 1 -20.87 -3.21 15.19
C GLN A 1 -20.36 -4.58 15.64
N ARG A 2 -21.19 -5.48 16.20
CA ARG A 2 -20.75 -6.81 16.68
C ARG A 2 -19.88 -7.64 15.71
N LEU A 3 -20.23 -7.68 14.42
CA LEU A 3 -19.45 -8.39 13.41
C LEU A 3 -18.03 -7.82 13.25
N ALA A 4 -17.89 -6.48 13.27
CA ALA A 4 -16.60 -5.81 13.14
C ALA A 4 -15.68 -6.13 14.33
N ASP A 5 -16.23 -6.14 15.55
CA ASP A 5 -15.47 -6.48 16.76
C ASP A 5 -15.02 -7.95 16.74
N LEU A 6 -15.91 -8.88 16.38
CA LEU A 6 -15.56 -10.31 16.26
C LEU A 6 -14.45 -10.57 15.23
N LEU A 7 -14.53 -9.93 14.06
CA LEU A 7 -13.48 -10.02 13.05
C LEU A 7 -12.16 -9.47 13.59
N TYR A 8 -12.18 -8.30 14.22
CA TYR A 8 -10.97 -7.68 14.77
C TYR A 8 -10.32 -8.56 15.84
N ASP A 9 -11.10 -9.05 16.81
CA ASP A 9 -10.59 -9.90 17.87
C ASP A 9 -10.05 -11.23 17.33
N GLY A 10 -10.68 -11.77 16.28
CA GLY A 10 -10.19 -12.97 15.57
C GLY A 10 -8.82 -12.77 14.93
N PHE A 11 -8.64 -11.69 14.16
CA PHE A 11 -7.34 -11.37 13.56
C PHE A 11 -6.27 -11.03 14.61
N LEU A 12 -6.65 -10.33 15.68
CA LEU A 12 -5.72 -10.02 16.78
C LEU A 12 -5.25 -11.29 17.48
N ALA A 13 -6.16 -12.24 17.76
CA ALA A 13 -5.80 -13.51 18.35
C ALA A 13 -4.89 -14.35 17.44
N GLN A 14 -5.07 -14.29 16.11
CA GLN A 14 -4.17 -14.94 15.16
C GLN A 14 -2.77 -14.32 15.23
N LEU A 15 -2.66 -12.99 15.17
CA LEU A 15 -1.37 -12.28 15.28
C LEU A 15 -0.64 -12.58 16.60
N GLN A 16 -1.35 -12.69 17.71
CA GLN A 16 -0.75 -12.94 19.03
C GLN A 16 -0.29 -14.39 19.23
N ARG A 17 -0.93 -15.36 18.57
CA ARG A 17 -0.57 -16.78 18.65
C ARG A 17 0.76 -17.09 17.97
N GLU A 18 1.06 -16.37 16.91
CA GLU A 18 2.32 -16.45 16.18
C GLU A 18 3.35 -15.62 16.97
N ARG A 19 4.07 -16.27 17.90
CA ARG A 19 4.91 -15.68 18.99
C ARG A 19 6.09 -14.76 18.58
N SER A 20 6.11 -14.23 17.36
CA SER A 20 7.02 -13.19 16.92
C SER A 20 6.25 -12.25 16.00
N GLU A 21 6.21 -10.95 16.31
CA GLU A 21 5.80 -9.92 15.35
C GLU A 21 6.82 -9.83 14.19
N GLY A 22 6.97 -10.90 13.44
CA GLY A 22 7.77 -10.93 12.24
C GLY A 22 7.05 -10.18 11.13
N TYR A 23 7.83 -9.66 10.19
CA TYR A 23 7.30 -8.95 9.03
C TYR A 23 6.34 -9.82 8.20
N ARG A 24 6.48 -11.15 8.25
CA ARG A 24 5.70 -12.11 7.45
C ARG A 24 4.29 -12.32 8.00
N GLU A 25 4.16 -12.52 9.30
CA GLU A 25 2.89 -12.77 9.99
C GLU A 25 1.99 -11.54 9.85
N LEU A 26 2.56 -10.36 10.05
CA LEU A 26 1.87 -9.10 9.86
C LEU A 26 1.49 -8.86 8.39
N PHE A 27 2.35 -9.26 7.45
CA PHE A 27 2.04 -9.23 6.02
C PHE A 27 0.85 -10.12 5.68
N ASP A 28 0.89 -11.39 6.07
CA ASP A 28 -0.15 -12.39 5.78
C ASP A 28 -1.50 -11.95 6.36
N CYS A 29 -1.49 -11.36 7.57
CA CYS A 29 -2.67 -10.78 8.20
C CYS A 29 -3.22 -9.58 7.40
N ARG A 30 -2.39 -8.58 7.09
CA ARG A 30 -2.78 -7.38 6.32
C ARG A 30 -3.32 -7.76 4.94
N PHE A 31 -2.67 -8.73 4.29
CA PHE A 31 -3.07 -9.26 3.00
C PHE A 31 -4.43 -9.96 3.08
N THR A 32 -4.61 -10.87 4.03
CA THR A 32 -5.87 -11.62 4.22
C THR A 32 -7.04 -10.66 4.44
N ILE A 33 -6.86 -9.66 5.30
CA ILE A 33 -7.90 -8.69 5.58
C ILE A 33 -8.27 -7.89 4.32
N THR A 34 -7.28 -7.31 3.65
CA THR A 34 -7.52 -6.35 2.55
C THR A 34 -7.94 -7.05 1.26
N SER A 35 -7.39 -8.22 0.96
CA SER A 35 -7.63 -8.94 -0.29
C SER A 35 -8.78 -9.93 -0.21
N LEU A 36 -9.15 -10.40 0.98
CA LEU A 36 -10.21 -11.41 1.15
C LEU A 36 -11.34 -10.90 2.04
N THR A 37 -11.07 -10.55 3.30
CA THR A 37 -12.14 -10.26 4.27
C THR A 37 -12.95 -9.02 3.92
N ILE A 38 -12.29 -7.90 3.63
CA ILE A 38 -12.97 -6.66 3.27
C ILE A 38 -13.74 -6.84 1.96
N PRO A 39 -13.15 -7.34 0.86
CA PRO A 39 -13.89 -7.66 -0.36
C PRO A 39 -15.09 -8.57 -0.13
N ALA A 40 -14.97 -9.62 0.69
CA ALA A 40 -16.05 -10.55 0.98
C ALA A 40 -17.22 -9.88 1.71
N LEU A 41 -16.96 -8.93 2.63
CA LEU A 41 -18.00 -8.13 3.27
C LEU A 41 -18.70 -7.21 2.27
N LEU A 42 -17.93 -6.58 1.37
CA LEU A 42 -18.48 -5.65 0.39
C LEU A 42 -19.30 -6.37 -0.70
N GLU A 43 -18.91 -7.59 -1.10
CA GLU A 43 -19.63 -8.34 -2.14
C GLU A 43 -21.02 -8.80 -1.69
N GLN A 44 -21.29 -8.82 -0.38
CA GLN A 44 -22.66 -9.07 0.13
C GLN A 44 -23.66 -7.99 -0.32
N LYS A 45 -23.18 -6.78 -0.68
CA LYS A 45 -24.02 -5.64 -1.11
C LYS A 45 -25.10 -5.27 -0.08
N LEU A 46 -24.81 -5.52 1.20
CA LEU A 46 -25.67 -5.18 2.33
C LEU A 46 -25.09 -3.95 3.07
N PRO A 47 -25.89 -2.90 3.36
CA PRO A 47 -25.41 -1.74 4.10
C PRO A 47 -24.78 -2.08 5.46
N ALA A 48 -25.33 -3.07 6.15
CA ALA A 48 -24.80 -3.54 7.43
C ALA A 48 -23.42 -4.21 7.31
N ALA A 49 -23.15 -4.90 6.19
CA ALA A 49 -21.85 -5.53 5.93
C ALA A 49 -20.80 -4.47 5.54
N GLU A 50 -21.20 -3.47 4.75
CA GLU A 50 -20.34 -2.33 4.44
C GLU A 50 -19.97 -1.54 5.70
N GLN A 51 -20.95 -1.25 6.56
CA GLN A 51 -20.71 -0.60 7.85
C GLN A 51 -19.78 -1.44 8.75
N ALA A 52 -19.90 -2.78 8.72
CA ALA A 52 -18.99 -3.64 9.47
C ALA A 52 -17.55 -3.54 8.96
N ALA A 53 -17.34 -3.48 7.63
CA ALA A 53 -16.02 -3.26 7.04
C ALA A 53 -15.44 -1.90 7.46
N ASP A 54 -16.24 -0.83 7.46
CA ASP A 54 -15.79 0.51 7.87
C ASP A 54 -15.40 0.55 9.35
N LEU A 55 -16.23 -0.01 10.23
CA LEU A 55 -15.93 -0.09 11.66
C LEU A 55 -14.69 -0.93 11.95
N PHE A 56 -14.52 -2.05 11.25
CA PHE A 56 -13.34 -2.90 11.36
C PHE A 56 -12.08 -2.11 10.97
N LEU A 57 -12.11 -1.44 9.80
CA LEU A 57 -10.97 -0.67 9.29
C LEU A 57 -10.63 0.50 10.21
N ALA A 58 -11.63 1.21 10.74
CA ALA A 58 -11.43 2.28 11.69
C ALA A 58 -10.74 1.79 12.97
N ARG A 59 -11.19 0.65 13.52
CA ARG A 59 -10.60 0.03 14.70
C ARG A 59 -9.16 -0.43 14.44
N TRP A 60 -8.92 -1.12 13.33
CA TRP A 60 -7.59 -1.55 12.92
C TRP A 60 -6.64 -0.37 12.76
N ASN A 61 -7.03 0.66 12.01
CA ASN A 61 -6.17 1.80 11.72
C ASN A 61 -5.86 2.64 12.96
N ARG A 62 -6.74 2.63 13.97
CA ARG A 62 -6.46 3.20 15.29
C ARG A 62 -5.41 2.40 16.07
N ALA A 63 -5.48 1.08 16.03
CA ALA A 63 -4.54 0.19 16.72
C ALA A 63 -3.16 0.12 16.03
N TYR A 64 -3.14 0.16 14.70
CA TYR A 64 -1.94 0.04 13.86
C TYR A 64 -1.72 1.28 12.98
N PRO A 65 -1.53 2.48 13.57
CA PRO A 65 -1.43 3.73 12.82
C PRO A 65 -0.19 3.80 11.91
N LYS A 66 0.82 2.95 12.14
CA LYS A 66 1.99 2.86 11.27
C LYS A 66 1.77 2.03 10.01
N ARG A 67 0.73 1.18 10.02
CA ARG A 67 0.41 0.18 8.99
C ARG A 67 -1.12 0.12 8.82
N PRO A 68 -1.73 1.20 8.29
CA PRO A 68 -3.16 1.21 8.04
C PRO A 68 -3.54 0.26 6.90
N LEU A 69 -4.82 -0.09 6.86
CA LEU A 69 -5.48 -0.85 5.80
C LEU A 69 -6.42 0.05 5.02
N GLY A 70 -6.61 -0.30 3.74
CA GLY A 70 -7.57 0.35 2.86
C GLY A 70 -8.81 -0.51 2.59
N LYS A 71 -9.87 0.13 2.11
CA LYS A 71 -11.14 -0.52 1.73
C LYS A 71 -11.08 -0.93 0.26
N ALA A 72 -10.64 -2.15 -0.03
CA ALA A 72 -10.59 -2.70 -1.39
C ALA A 72 -11.84 -3.53 -1.70
N THR A 73 -12.38 -3.41 -2.92
CA THR A 73 -13.50 -4.21 -3.42
C THR A 73 -13.01 -5.47 -4.14
N TYR A 74 -13.87 -6.49 -4.27
CA TYR A 74 -13.55 -7.72 -5.03
C TYR A 74 -13.11 -7.40 -6.45
N LYS A 75 -13.84 -6.51 -7.13
CA LYS A 75 -13.51 -6.03 -8.47
C LYS A 75 -12.10 -5.43 -8.53
N GLN A 76 -11.73 -4.56 -7.60
CA GLN A 76 -10.38 -3.96 -7.56
C GLN A 76 -9.26 -5.01 -7.44
N ILE A 77 -9.49 -6.07 -6.65
CA ILE A 77 -8.54 -7.18 -6.49
C ILE A 77 -8.44 -8.02 -7.77
N CYS A 78 -9.57 -8.47 -8.33
CA CYS A 78 -9.60 -9.34 -9.51
C CYS A 78 -9.12 -8.66 -10.79
N ASP A 79 -9.42 -7.38 -10.93
CA ASP A 79 -8.98 -6.56 -12.06
C ASP A 79 -7.46 -6.28 -12.03
N GLY A 80 -6.77 -6.78 -11.00
CA GLY A 80 -5.35 -6.54 -10.73
C GLY A 80 -5.05 -5.07 -10.48
N PHE A 81 -6.07 -4.30 -10.07
CA PHE A 81 -6.17 -2.87 -10.29
C PHE A 81 -5.88 -2.53 -11.76
N HIS A 82 -6.92 -2.42 -12.59
CA HIS A 82 -6.76 -2.24 -14.03
C HIS A 82 -5.74 -1.13 -14.42
N LYS A 83 -4.66 -1.56 -15.10
CA LYS A 83 -3.76 -0.79 -16.00
C LYS A 83 -2.76 0.21 -15.38
N LYS A 84 -1.49 0.02 -15.79
CA LYS A 84 -0.32 0.94 -15.94
C LYS A 84 0.01 1.99 -14.86
N PHE A 85 -0.96 2.62 -14.21
CA PHE A 85 -0.82 3.70 -13.23
C PHE A 85 -0.89 3.26 -11.77
N CYS A 86 -1.05 1.96 -11.50
CA CYS A 86 -1.19 1.35 -10.17
C CYS A 86 0.07 1.42 -9.30
N TYR A 87 1.08 2.15 -9.75
CA TYR A 87 2.33 2.38 -9.06
C TYR A 87 2.46 3.84 -8.66
N ILE A 88 2.88 4.07 -7.43
CA ILE A 88 3.22 5.40 -6.93
C ILE A 88 4.26 6.07 -7.84
N THR A 89 5.25 5.30 -8.32
CA THR A 89 6.28 5.78 -9.24
C THR A 89 5.72 6.16 -10.61
N THR A 90 4.84 5.34 -11.21
CA THR A 90 4.20 5.71 -12.49
C THR A 90 3.36 6.97 -12.31
N ALA A 91 2.50 7.00 -11.29
CA ALA A 91 1.62 8.13 -11.03
C ALA A 91 2.40 9.43 -10.80
N ALA A 92 3.53 9.35 -10.09
CA ALA A 92 4.43 10.48 -9.92
C ALA A 92 5.05 10.96 -11.25
N CYS A 93 5.63 10.06 -12.05
CA CYS A 93 6.23 10.42 -13.34
C CYS A 93 5.21 11.05 -14.30
N VAL A 94 4.03 10.44 -14.43
CA VAL A 94 2.96 10.92 -15.31
C VAL A 94 2.41 12.26 -14.83
N SER A 95 2.13 12.40 -13.52
CA SER A 95 1.63 13.66 -12.95
C SER A 95 2.61 14.82 -13.10
N LEU A 96 3.90 14.54 -13.26
CA LEU A 96 4.96 15.54 -13.47
C LEU A 96 5.30 15.76 -14.94
N GLY A 97 4.56 15.14 -15.88
CA GLY A 97 4.75 15.33 -17.32
C GLY A 97 5.92 14.55 -17.92
N ARG A 98 6.48 13.56 -17.20
CA ARG A 98 7.60 12.74 -17.70
C ARG A 98 7.16 11.61 -18.63
N GLY A 99 5.88 11.22 -18.57
CA GLY A 99 5.32 10.11 -19.36
C GLY A 99 5.40 8.75 -18.66
N GLU A 100 4.77 7.74 -19.28
CA GLU A 100 4.64 6.36 -18.74
C GLU A 100 5.84 5.45 -19.02
N ASP A 101 6.72 5.88 -19.92
CA ASP A 101 7.89 5.12 -20.39
C ASP A 101 9.20 5.91 -20.18
N CYS A 102 9.21 6.83 -19.22
CA CYS A 102 10.41 7.61 -18.92
C CYS A 102 11.53 6.69 -18.35
N PRO A 103 12.82 6.98 -18.63
CA PRO A 103 13.94 6.13 -18.20
C PRO A 103 13.95 5.88 -16.69
N GLU A 104 13.63 6.89 -15.88
CA GLU A 104 13.64 6.80 -14.42
C GLU A 104 12.62 5.77 -13.92
N LEU A 105 11.47 5.65 -14.58
CA LEU A 105 10.47 4.64 -14.23
C LEU A 105 10.95 3.23 -14.54
N GLY A 106 11.71 3.06 -15.64
CA GLY A 106 12.41 1.82 -15.95
C GLY A 106 13.40 1.43 -14.85
N GLU A 107 14.17 2.39 -14.34
CA GLU A 107 15.11 2.20 -13.23
C GLU A 107 14.39 1.77 -11.94
N PHE A 108 13.28 2.43 -11.57
CA PHE A 108 12.49 2.05 -10.39
C PHE A 108 11.87 0.65 -10.52
N ARG A 109 11.34 0.31 -11.70
CA ARG A 109 10.79 -1.03 -11.98
C ARG A 109 11.87 -2.09 -11.88
N ALA A 110 13.03 -1.86 -12.48
CA ALA A 110 14.17 -2.80 -12.40
C ALA A 110 14.68 -2.96 -10.96
N PHE A 111 14.79 -1.87 -10.21
CA PHE A 111 15.16 -1.91 -8.79
C PHE A 111 14.19 -2.78 -7.98
N ARG A 112 12.89 -2.51 -8.09
CA ARG A 112 11.85 -3.24 -7.35
C ARG A 112 11.77 -4.71 -7.79
N ASP A 113 11.54 -4.96 -9.07
CA ASP A 113 11.16 -6.30 -9.54
C ASP A 113 12.37 -7.24 -9.64
N ARG A 114 13.61 -6.72 -9.72
CA ARG A 114 14.82 -7.55 -9.81
C ARG A 114 15.63 -7.55 -8.52
N TRP A 115 16.04 -6.39 -8.02
CA TRP A 115 16.92 -6.34 -6.85
C TRP A 115 16.15 -6.50 -5.55
N LEU A 116 15.11 -5.70 -5.32
CA LEU A 116 14.35 -5.75 -4.07
C LEU A 116 13.72 -7.13 -3.90
N ALA A 117 13.20 -7.74 -4.97
CA ALA A 117 12.64 -9.10 -4.96
C ALA A 117 13.61 -10.20 -4.48
N ARG A 118 14.93 -9.99 -4.58
CA ARG A 118 15.96 -10.93 -4.13
C ARG A 118 16.39 -10.73 -2.68
N THR A 119 15.94 -9.67 -2.02
CA THR A 119 16.24 -9.42 -0.60
C THR A 119 15.37 -10.31 0.32
N PRO A 120 15.80 -10.59 1.58
CA PRO A 120 15.11 -11.53 2.47
C PRO A 120 13.61 -11.27 2.67
N SER A 121 13.17 -10.01 2.74
CA SER A 121 11.75 -9.62 2.88
C SER A 121 11.18 -8.99 1.59
N GLY A 122 11.94 -9.02 0.51
CA GLY A 122 11.65 -8.30 -0.72
C GLY A 122 10.33 -8.64 -1.38
N ARG A 123 10.05 -9.94 -1.54
CA ARG A 123 8.81 -10.42 -2.18
C ARG A 123 7.55 -10.01 -1.42
N ALA A 124 7.58 -10.10 -0.09
CA ALA A 124 6.46 -9.66 0.75
C ALA A 124 6.28 -8.14 0.69
N LYS A 125 7.37 -7.35 0.75
CA LYS A 125 7.32 -5.88 0.54
C LYS A 125 6.73 -5.49 -0.80
N ILE A 126 7.13 -6.19 -1.86
CA ILE A 126 6.60 -5.97 -3.19
C ILE A 126 5.11 -6.30 -3.24
N ALA A 127 4.69 -7.43 -2.67
CA ALA A 127 3.28 -7.80 -2.62
C ALA A 127 2.42 -6.77 -1.84
N GLU A 128 2.89 -6.27 -0.69
CA GLU A 128 2.23 -5.15 0.01
C GLU A 128 2.12 -3.93 -0.89
N TYR A 129 3.23 -3.56 -1.53
CA TYR A 129 3.24 -2.42 -2.43
C TYR A 129 2.22 -2.57 -3.56
N TYR A 130 2.11 -3.73 -4.21
CA TYR A 130 1.12 -3.99 -5.25
C TYR A 130 -0.33 -3.92 -4.74
N LEU A 131 -0.55 -4.30 -3.48
CA LEU A 131 -1.88 -4.28 -2.86
C LEU A 131 -2.30 -2.87 -2.43
N PHE A 132 -1.38 -2.11 -1.82
CA PHE A 132 -1.70 -0.82 -1.20
C PHE A 132 -1.42 0.40 -2.10
N ALA A 133 -0.43 0.35 -2.99
CA ALA A 133 -0.12 1.45 -3.89
C ALA A 133 -1.32 1.91 -4.73
N PRO A 134 -2.18 1.02 -5.27
CA PRO A 134 -3.34 1.45 -6.05
C PRO A 134 -4.36 2.22 -5.21
N LEU A 135 -4.61 1.77 -3.97
CA LEU A 135 -5.52 2.43 -3.02
C LEU A 135 -4.98 3.82 -2.63
N VAL A 136 -3.67 3.95 -2.46
CA VAL A 136 -2.99 5.22 -2.21
C VAL A 136 -3.13 6.15 -3.42
N VAL A 137 -2.80 5.67 -4.64
CA VAL A 137 -2.88 6.45 -5.89
C VAL A 137 -4.31 6.94 -6.13
N GLU A 138 -5.31 6.08 -5.93
CA GLU A 138 -6.72 6.45 -6.06
C GLU A 138 -7.10 7.59 -5.11
N LYS A 139 -6.74 7.49 -3.83
CA LYS A 139 -7.03 8.55 -2.85
C LYS A 139 -6.29 9.86 -3.15
N ILE A 140 -5.04 9.79 -3.61
CA ILE A 140 -4.30 10.97 -4.08
C ILE A 140 -5.01 11.61 -5.28
N GLY A 141 -5.42 10.80 -6.26
CA GLY A 141 -6.11 11.27 -7.46
C GLY A 141 -7.43 11.99 -7.15
N ARG A 142 -8.18 11.51 -6.16
CA ARG A 142 -9.45 12.11 -5.71
C ARG A 142 -9.27 13.33 -4.80
N SER A 143 -8.06 13.66 -4.36
CA SER A 143 -7.81 14.72 -3.38
C SER A 143 -7.89 16.16 -3.92
N GLY A 144 -7.93 16.33 -5.24
CA GLY A 144 -7.80 17.64 -5.90
C GLY A 144 -6.40 18.28 -5.81
N ARG A 145 -5.42 17.62 -5.14
CA ARG A 145 -4.03 18.10 -4.95
C ARG A 145 -2.99 17.09 -5.43
N ALA A 146 -3.36 16.22 -6.37
CA ALA A 146 -2.52 15.12 -6.83
C ALA A 146 -1.15 15.59 -7.33
N ARG A 147 -1.11 16.65 -8.16
CA ARG A 147 0.15 17.17 -8.73
C ARG A 147 1.13 17.64 -7.65
N ASP A 148 0.64 18.35 -6.63
CA ASP A 148 1.50 18.84 -5.55
C ASP A 148 1.97 17.70 -4.64
N GLU A 149 1.10 16.71 -4.40
CA GLU A 149 1.46 15.50 -3.67
C GLU A 149 2.58 14.74 -4.39
N TYR A 150 2.43 14.50 -5.69
CA TYR A 150 3.42 13.79 -6.49
C TYR A 150 4.71 14.58 -6.69
N ARG A 151 4.65 15.91 -6.78
CA ARG A 151 5.85 16.76 -6.74
C ARG A 151 6.62 16.57 -5.43
N ARG A 152 5.93 16.61 -4.28
CA ARG A 152 6.56 16.36 -2.98
C ARG A 152 7.15 14.95 -2.89
N VAL A 153 6.43 13.94 -3.38
CA VAL A 153 6.92 12.55 -3.40
C VAL A 153 8.18 12.43 -4.25
N TRP A 154 8.20 13.09 -5.41
CA TRP A 154 9.36 13.11 -6.29
C TRP A 154 10.57 13.75 -5.63
N ASP A 155 10.43 14.99 -5.17
CA ASP A 155 11.55 15.78 -4.64
C ASP A 155 12.12 15.17 -3.36
N ARG A 156 11.25 14.67 -2.48
CA ARG A 156 11.67 14.15 -1.16
C ARG A 156 12.16 12.71 -1.20
N TYR A 157 11.65 11.89 -2.10
CA TYR A 157 11.89 10.44 -2.08
C TYR A 157 12.43 9.91 -3.41
N LEU A 158 11.69 10.07 -4.52
CA LEU A 158 12.07 9.40 -5.77
C LEU A 158 13.36 9.94 -6.38
N ALA A 159 13.56 11.26 -6.42
CA ALA A 159 14.79 11.83 -6.95
C ALA A 159 16.04 11.42 -6.13
N PRO A 160 16.02 11.49 -4.78
CA PRO A 160 17.09 10.91 -3.96
C PRO A 160 17.28 9.40 -4.15
N CYS A 161 16.20 8.62 -4.23
CA CYS A 161 16.29 7.17 -4.52
C CYS A 161 17.00 6.92 -5.85
N LEU A 162 16.67 7.69 -6.89
CA LEU A 162 17.29 7.56 -8.21
C LEU A 162 18.78 7.91 -8.17
N ALA A 163 19.16 8.93 -7.40
CA ALA A 163 20.57 9.25 -7.18
C ALA A 163 21.31 8.11 -6.48
N ASP A 164 20.73 7.52 -5.42
CA ASP A 164 21.31 6.37 -4.73
C ASP A 164 21.43 5.15 -5.66
N LEU A 165 20.41 4.87 -6.50
CA LEU A 165 20.46 3.79 -7.50
C LEU A 165 21.60 3.95 -8.50
N ARG A 166 21.77 5.17 -9.02
CA ARG A 166 22.81 5.49 -10.01
C ARG A 166 24.21 5.48 -9.40
N ALA A 167 24.32 5.77 -8.10
CA ALA A 167 25.55 5.60 -7.33
C ALA A 167 25.83 4.13 -6.94
N GLY A 168 24.89 3.20 -7.22
CA GLY A 168 25.01 1.78 -6.87
C GLY A 168 24.56 1.42 -5.46
N ASP A 169 24.13 2.40 -4.64
CA ASP A 169 23.69 2.23 -3.26
C ASP A 169 22.21 1.80 -3.20
N ARG A 170 21.99 0.52 -3.50
CA ARG A 170 20.65 -0.07 -3.57
C ARG A 170 19.99 -0.23 -2.20
N GLU A 171 20.76 -0.38 -1.13
CA GLU A 171 20.24 -0.49 0.23
C GLU A 171 19.66 0.83 0.71
N ARG A 172 20.35 1.95 0.46
CA ARG A 172 19.85 3.29 0.79
C ARG A 172 18.62 3.66 -0.04
N CYS A 173 18.61 3.29 -1.34
CA CYS A 173 17.42 3.38 -2.16
C CYS A 173 16.27 2.56 -1.56
N ALA A 174 16.51 1.33 -1.10
CA ALA A 174 15.48 0.48 -0.50
C ALA A 174 14.88 1.10 0.76
N ALA A 175 15.72 1.62 1.66
CA ALA A 175 15.27 2.27 2.88
C ALA A 175 14.38 3.48 2.59
N ARG A 176 14.77 4.34 1.65
CA ARG A 176 13.94 5.50 1.25
C ARG A 176 12.67 5.11 0.51
N TYR A 177 12.74 4.11 -0.36
CA TYR A 177 11.59 3.60 -1.08
C TYR A 177 10.54 3.05 -0.11
N GLU A 178 10.98 2.27 0.87
CA GLU A 178 10.11 1.76 1.94
C GLU A 178 9.55 2.90 2.81
N GLU A 179 10.38 3.87 3.20
CA GLU A 179 9.91 5.04 3.96
C GLU A 179 8.81 5.79 3.20
N MET A 180 9.01 6.03 1.90
CA MET A 180 8.04 6.69 1.02
C MET A 180 6.71 5.94 1.02
N VAL A 181 6.73 4.63 0.76
CA VAL A 181 5.51 3.81 0.70
C VAL A 181 4.79 3.84 2.06
N CYS A 182 5.49 3.57 3.16
CA CYS A 182 4.89 3.61 4.49
C CYS A 182 4.32 5.00 4.85
N ARG A 183 4.99 6.10 4.46
CA ARG A 183 4.51 7.46 4.68
C ARG A 183 3.22 7.74 3.90
N LEU A 184 3.15 7.29 2.66
CA LEU A 184 1.98 7.47 1.82
C LEU A 184 0.80 6.61 2.28
N GLU A 185 1.05 5.36 2.66
CA GLU A 185 0.03 4.50 3.28
C GLU A 185 -0.56 5.17 4.53
N ARG A 186 0.29 5.62 5.46
CA ARG A 186 -0.16 6.32 6.68
C ARG A 186 -1.00 7.54 6.36
N LYS A 187 -0.56 8.36 5.40
CA LYS A 187 -1.23 9.61 5.06
C LYS A 187 -2.58 9.37 4.38
N TRP A 188 -2.64 8.40 3.48
CA TRP A 188 -3.78 8.26 2.58
C TRP A 188 -4.73 7.14 3.00
N LEU A 189 -4.26 6.02 3.54
CA LEU A 189 -5.13 4.89 3.88
C LEU A 189 -5.77 4.98 5.26
N SER A 190 -5.17 5.73 6.19
CA SER A 190 -5.79 5.99 7.50
C SER A 190 -7.16 6.68 7.31
N PRO A 191 -8.14 6.41 8.18
CA PRO A 191 -9.38 7.17 8.22
C PRO A 191 -9.03 8.65 8.44
N ALA A 192 -9.75 9.56 7.78
CA ALA A 192 -9.66 10.96 8.14
C ALA A 192 -10.06 11.10 9.63
N PRO A 193 -9.38 11.94 10.41
CA PRO A 193 -9.79 12.24 11.78
C PRO A 193 -11.21 12.82 11.82
#